data_AF-A0A6N9DVX3-F1
#
_entry.id   AF-A0A6N9DVX3-F1
#
_cell.length_a   1.000
_cell.length_b   1.000
_cell.length_c   1.000
_cell.angle_alpha   90.00
_cell.angle_beta   90.00
_cell.angle_gamma   90.00
#
_symmetry.space_group_name_H-M   'P 1'
#
loop_
_entity.id
_entity.type
_entity.pdbx_description
1 polymer ?
#
loop_
_entity_poly.entity_id
_entity_poly.type
_entity_poly.pdbx_seq_one_letter_code
_entity_poly.pdbx_strand_id
1 'polypeptide(L)' 'MVRYLYKETDGHLYTSKRQEALDRIDEFCGGPYQVLKEGKTKSRQRVIEGMGGSEIVTEDWWGIRFQCLPRLP' A
#
# COMPACT_ATOMS: atom_id res chain seq x y z
N MET A 1 0.24 8.22 6.53
CA MET A 1 -0.16 7.55 5.26
C MET A 1 0.47 6.17 5.23
N VAL A 2 -0.22 5.16 4.73
CA VAL A 2 0.32 3.80 4.52
C VAL A 2 0.47 3.56 3.02
N ARG A 3 1.52 2.85 2.61
CA ARG A 3 1.78 2.48 1.20
C ARG A 3 1.72 0.97 1.04
N TYR A 4 1.21 0.51 -0.09
CA TYR A 4 1.18 -0.90 -0.45
C TYR A 4 1.53 -1.09 -1.93
N LEU A 5 2.12 -2.26 -2.22
CA LEU A 5 2.52 -2.63 -3.58
C LEU A 5 1.25 -2.94 -4.39
N TYR A 6 1.20 -2.37 -5.60
CA TYR A 6 0.18 -2.64 -6.60
C TYR A 6 0.80 -3.49 -7.71
N LYS A 7 0.21 -4.67 -7.96
CA LYS A 7 0.56 -5.51 -9.10
C LYS A 7 -0.70 -5.68 -9.94
N GLU A 8 -0.67 -5.19 -11.18
CA GLU A 8 -1.80 -5.23 -12.13
C GLU A 8 -2.10 -6.65 -12.62
N THR A 9 -1.17 -7.60 -12.43
CA THR A 9 -1.19 -8.93 -13.03
C THR A 9 -2.17 -9.93 -12.42
N ASP A 10 -2.81 -9.61 -11.30
CA ASP A 10 -3.76 -10.52 -10.64
C ASP A 10 -4.93 -9.73 -10.08
N GLY A 11 -6.05 -9.69 -10.80
CA GLY A 11 -7.29 -9.00 -10.41
C GLY A 11 -7.86 -9.37 -9.02
N HIS A 12 -7.22 -10.30 -8.29
CA HIS A 12 -7.49 -10.69 -6.91
C HIS A 12 -6.37 -10.35 -5.90
N LEU A 13 -5.13 -10.09 -6.33
CA LEU A 13 -4.00 -9.71 -5.45
C LEU A 13 -4.07 -8.24 -4.98
N TYR A 14 -4.95 -7.44 -5.56
CA TYR A 14 -5.27 -6.10 -5.07
C TYR A 14 -5.76 -6.14 -3.61
N THR A 15 -6.53 -7.17 -3.24
CA THR A 15 -7.22 -7.22 -1.96
C THR A 15 -6.29 -7.48 -0.79
N SER A 16 -5.32 -8.40 -0.90
CA SER A 16 -4.49 -8.78 0.25
C SER A 16 -3.55 -7.67 0.71
N LYS A 17 -2.85 -7.00 -0.22
CA LYS A 17 -1.92 -5.91 0.14
C LYS A 17 -2.61 -4.63 0.55
N ARG A 18 -3.80 -4.37 0.01
CA ARG A 18 -4.66 -3.28 0.50
C ARG A 18 -5.18 -3.59 1.90
N GLN A 19 -5.62 -4.82 2.15
CA GLN A 19 -6.11 -5.22 3.47
C GLN A 19 -4.99 -5.12 4.53
N GLU A 20 -3.79 -5.63 4.26
CA GLU A 20 -2.63 -5.45 5.15
C GLU A 20 -2.32 -3.98 5.45
N ALA A 21 -2.59 -3.08 4.49
CA ALA A 21 -2.43 -1.65 4.70
C ALA A 21 -3.52 -1.03 5.58
N LEU A 22 -4.77 -1.51 5.46
CA LEU A 22 -5.88 -1.12 6.31
C LEU A 22 -5.69 -1.63 7.74
N ASP A 23 -5.28 -2.89 7.91
CA ASP A 23 -5.02 -3.49 9.22
C ASP A 23 -3.94 -2.70 10.00
N ARG A 24 -2.92 -2.19 9.29
CA ARG A 24 -1.92 -1.29 9.88
C ARG A 24 -2.50 0.07 10.28
N ILE A 25 -3.49 0.58 9.54
CA ILE A 25 -4.18 1.83 9.90
C ILE A 25 -5.05 1.60 11.13
N ASP A 26 -5.76 0.46 11.19
CA ASP A 26 -6.54 0.03 12.36
C ASP A 26 -5.65 -0.06 13.60
N GLU A 27 -4.53 -0.77 13.51
CA GLU A 27 -3.56 -0.89 14.60
C GLU A 27 -3.00 0.48 15.03
N PHE A 28 -2.66 1.32 14.05
CA PHE A 28 -2.09 2.64 14.33
C PHE A 28 -3.08 3.61 14.99
N CYS A 29 -4.33 3.67 14.51
CA CYS A 29 -5.34 4.55 15.08
C CYS A 29 -5.93 3.98 16.37
N GLY A 30 -5.91 2.65 16.54
CA GLY A 30 -6.55 1.95 17.64
C GLY A 30 -8.05 2.26 17.74
N GLY A 31 -8.71 2.70 16.68
CA GLY A 31 -10.04 3.30 16.77
C GLY A 31 -10.53 3.75 15.40
N PRO A 32 -11.69 4.42 15.34
CA PRO A 32 -12.26 4.83 14.07
C PRO A 32 -11.31 5.76 13.33
N TYR A 33 -11.24 5.60 12.01
CA TYR A 33 -10.47 6.45 11.14
C TYR A 33 -11.24 6.73 9.85
N GLN A 34 -10.85 7.79 9.16
CA GLN A 34 -11.38 8.13 7.85
C GLN A 34 -10.27 8.03 6.81
N VAL A 35 -10.53 7.31 5.72
CA VAL A 35 -9.67 7.37 4.53
C VAL A 35 -9.96 8.66 3.78
N LEU A 36 -8.94 9.51 3.64
CA LEU A 36 -9.04 10.80 2.95
C LEU A 36 -8.75 10.69 1.46
N LYS A 37 -7.78 9.83 1.10
CA LYS A 37 -7.39 9.62 -0.31
C LYS A 37 -6.68 8.29 -0.45
N GLU A 38 -7.01 7.55 -1.49
CA GLU A 38 -6.28 6.36 -1.92
C GLU A 38 -5.92 6.51 -3.39
N GLY A 39 -4.68 6.17 -3.77
CA GLY A 39 -4.30 6.20 -5.18
C GLY A 39 -2.82 5.95 -5.45
N LYS A 40 -2.47 5.89 -6.74
CA LYS A 40 -1.13 5.62 -7.24
C LYS A 40 -0.13 6.69 -6.73
N THR A 41 0.99 6.20 -6.22
CA THR A 41 2.15 6.99 -5.80
C THR A 41 3.20 6.95 -6.90
N LYS A 42 4.29 7.73 -6.77
CA LYS A 42 5.38 7.66 -7.74
C LYS A 42 5.93 6.23 -7.78
N SER A 43 5.79 5.55 -8.92
CA SER A 43 6.31 4.20 -9.14
C SER A 43 7.80 4.16 -8.86
N ARG A 44 8.28 3.09 -8.23
CA ARG A 44 9.70 2.90 -7.93
C ARG A 44 10.22 1.80 -8.83
N GLN A 45 11.25 2.09 -9.61
CA GLN A 45 12.00 1.08 -10.32
C GLN A 45 12.99 0.45 -9.35
N ARG A 46 13.04 -0.87 -9.29
CA ARG A 46 14.09 -1.62 -8.58
C ARG A 46 14.85 -2.48 -9.58
N VAL A 47 16.17 -2.51 -9.44
CA VAL A 47 17.01 -3.49 -10.14
C VAL A 47 17.09 -4.73 -9.26
N ILE A 48 16.76 -5.89 -9.81
CA ILE A 48 17.02 -7.19 -9.20
C ILE A 48 18.24 -7.77 -9.90
N GLU A 49 19.32 -8.02 -9.15
CA GLU A 49 20.50 -8.72 -9.67
C GLU A 49 20.37 -10.22 -9.37
N GLY A 50 20.40 -11.05 -10.40
CA GLY A 50 20.40 -12.51 -10.29
C GLY A 50 21.62 -13.13 -10.97
N MET A 51 21.84 -14.43 -10.76
CA MET A 51 22.97 -15.18 -11.36
C MET A 51 23.01 -15.15 -12.89
N GLY A 52 21.88 -14.82 -13.55
CA GLY A 52 21.75 -14.71 -15.01
C GLY A 52 21.76 -13.28 -15.58
N GLY A 53 21.92 -12.24 -14.75
CA GLY A 53 21.89 -10.84 -15.18
C GLY A 53 21.04 -9.94 -14.29
N SER A 54 20.90 -8.67 -14.67
CA SER A 54 20.07 -7.67 -13.97
C SER A 54 18.73 -7.47 -14.67
N GLU A 55 17.64 -7.50 -13.90
CA GLU A 55 16.28 -7.21 -14.37
C GLU A 55 15.76 -5.93 -13.72
N ILE A 56 15.21 -5.01 -14.52
CA ILE A 56 14.56 -3.79 -14.01
C ILE A 56 13.08 -4.12 -13.80
N VAL A 57 12.68 -4.23 -12.53
CA VAL A 57 11.27 -4.41 -12.16
C VAL A 57 10.67 -3.05 -11.82
N THR A 58 9.62 -2.67 -12.54
CA THR A 58 8.82 -1.49 -12.21
C THR A 58 7.76 -1.90 -11.19
N GLU A 59 7.87 -1.37 -9.97
CA GLU A 59 6.87 -1.57 -8.94
C GLU A 59 5.90 -0.38 -8.94
N ASP A 60 4.62 -0.67 -9.14
CA ASP A 60 3.56 0.28 -8.90
C ASP A 60 3.19 0.26 -7.43
N TRP A 61 3.01 1.44 -6.85
CA TRP A 61 2.73 1.59 -5.43
C TRP A 61 1.52 2.47 -5.25
N TRP A 62 0.63 2.09 -4.34
CA TRP A 62 -0.51 2.90 -3.93
C TRP A 62 -0.29 3.42 -2.51
N GLY A 63 -0.95 4.53 -2.20
CA GLY A 63 -0.88 5.19 -0.90
C GLY A 63 -2.26 5.52 -0.37
N ILE A 64 -2.51 5.16 0.88
CA ILE A 64 -3.71 5.50 1.65
C ILE A 64 -3.35 6.65 2.60
N ARG A 65 -3.93 7.82 2.36
CA ARG A 65 -3.98 8.94 3.31
C ARG A 65 -5.22 8.77 4.16
N PHE A 66 -5.05 8.87 5.47
CA PHE A 66 -6.10 8.66 6.45
C PHE A 66 -5.93 9.64 7.62
N GLN A 67 -6.98 9.79 8.41
CA GLN A 67 -7.01 10.57 9.64
C GLN A 67 -7.69 9.73 10.73
N CYS A 68 -7.01 9.56 11.87
CA CYS A 68 -7.64 8.95 13.04
C CYS A 68 -8.70 9.90 13.61
N LEU A 69 -9.84 9.34 13.99
CA LEU A 69 -10.94 10.10 14.56
C LEU A 69 -10.86 10.03 16.10
N PRO A 70 -11.33 11.06 16.81
CA PRO A 70 -11.49 10.97 18.26
C PRO A 70 -12.39 9.80 18.60
N ARG A 71 -12.01 9.00 19.60
CA ARG A 71 -12.97 8.09 20.22
C ARG A 71 -14.00 8.97 20.94
N LEU A 72 -15.24 8.97 20.47
CA LEU A 72 -16.35 9.58 21.20
C LEU A 72 -16.50 8.80 22.53
N PRO A 73 -16.68 9.51 23.66
CA PRO A 73 -16.83 8.90 24.98
C PRO A 73 -18.12 8.09 25.12
#